data_AF-A0A2A9E8G6-F1
#
_entry.id   AF-A0A2A9E8G6-F1
#
_cell.length_a   1.000
_cell.length_b   1.000
_cell.length_c   1.000
_cell.angle_alpha   90.00
_cell.angle_beta   90.00
_cell.angle_gamma   90.00
#
_symmetry.space_group_name_H-M   'P 1'
#
loop_
_entity.id
_entity.type
_entity.pdbx_description
1 polymer ?
#
loop_
_entity_poly.entity_id
_entity_poly.type
_entity_poly.pdbx_seq_one_letter_code
_entity_poly.pdbx_strand_id
1 'polypeptide(L)'
;MDELDLNVTADHMRRVFGMLTGYVLLPDSNHGYTDEFTELDLAERVCTLAAGRILWHLLAADAARHGAYDGTLEGTLAESRRSADADFAILPGALHLAQSLDASLTLTSTSVIDASLVAEIASDTTRTLGALAYFLRGASIVLHATATERSTSVEELLAAIGHGLAEA
;
A
#
# COMPACT_ATOMS: atom_id res chain seq x y z
N MET A 1 -1.33 21.54 -16.94
CA MET A 1 -0.99 20.11 -16.84
C MET A 1 -1.94 19.60 -15.81
N ASP A 2 -2.97 18.94 -16.32
CA ASP A 2 -4.25 18.84 -15.65
C ASP A 2 -4.20 17.70 -14.64
N GLU A 3 -4.95 17.87 -13.57
CA GLU A 3 -5.10 16.89 -12.48
C GLU A 3 -5.47 15.51 -13.04
N LEU A 4 -4.98 14.43 -12.41
CA LEU A 4 -5.32 13.07 -12.83
C LEU A 4 -6.45 12.52 -11.96
N ASP A 5 -7.55 12.13 -12.61
CA ASP A 5 -8.64 11.41 -11.97
C ASP A 5 -8.16 10.03 -11.50
N LEU A 6 -8.28 9.81 -10.19
CA LEU A 6 -7.99 8.57 -9.51
C LEU A 6 -9.21 7.63 -9.61
N ASN A 7 -9.15 6.70 -10.55
CA ASN A 7 -10.15 5.65 -10.72
C ASN A 7 -9.62 4.30 -10.20
N VAL A 8 -9.49 4.15 -8.87
CA VAL A 8 -9.10 2.88 -8.26
C VAL A 8 -10.24 1.87 -8.39
N THR A 9 -9.95 0.76 -9.06
CA THR A 9 -10.92 -0.32 -9.31
C THR A 9 -10.62 -1.55 -8.45
N ALA A 10 -11.55 -2.53 -8.44
CA ALA A 10 -11.32 -3.83 -7.81
C ALA A 10 -10.08 -4.55 -8.37
N ASP A 11 -9.78 -4.39 -9.66
CA ASP A 11 -8.60 -5.01 -10.29
C ASP A 11 -7.30 -4.42 -9.75
N HIS A 12 -7.26 -3.11 -9.49
CA HIS A 12 -6.11 -2.48 -8.81
C HIS A 12 -5.93 -3.04 -7.39
N MET A 13 -7.03 -3.22 -6.65
CA MET A 13 -6.98 -3.81 -5.30
C MET A 13 -6.51 -5.27 -5.34
N ARG A 14 -7.00 -6.08 -6.28
CA ARG A 14 -6.57 -7.47 -6.47
C ARG A 14 -5.10 -7.55 -6.87
N ARG A 15 -4.63 -6.68 -7.77
CA ARG A 15 -3.23 -6.57 -8.18
C ARG A 15 -2.34 -6.30 -6.97
N VAL A 16 -2.60 -5.20 -6.25
CA VAL A 16 -1.82 -4.82 -5.06
C VAL A 16 -1.88 -5.90 -3.98
N PHE A 17 -3.03 -6.54 -3.79
CA PHE A 17 -3.15 -7.64 -2.84
C PHE A 17 -2.31 -8.86 -3.25
N GLY A 18 -2.24 -9.18 -4.55
CA GLY A 18 -1.32 -10.18 -5.08
C GLY A 18 0.14 -9.81 -4.83
N MET A 19 0.50 -8.54 -5.03
CA MET A 19 1.84 -8.03 -4.72
C MET A 19 2.17 -8.11 -3.22
N LEU A 20 1.22 -7.77 -2.33
CA LEU A 20 1.36 -7.94 -0.88
C LEU A 20 1.56 -9.42 -0.52
N THR A 21 0.78 -10.31 -1.11
CA THR A 21 0.87 -11.76 -0.88
C THR A 21 2.24 -12.28 -1.28
N GLY A 22 2.74 -11.88 -2.46
CA GLY A 22 4.10 -12.20 -2.91
C GLY A 22 5.17 -11.62 -2.00
N TYR A 23 5.03 -10.35 -1.60
CA TYR A 23 5.93 -9.65 -0.69
C TYR A 23 6.06 -10.35 0.68
N VAL A 24 4.96 -10.89 1.20
CA VAL A 24 4.92 -11.56 2.52
C VAL A 24 5.35 -13.03 2.43
N LEU A 25 4.85 -13.79 1.45
CA LEU A 25 5.03 -15.25 1.39
C LEU A 25 6.26 -15.68 0.58
N LEU A 26 6.73 -14.86 -0.35
CA LEU A 26 7.80 -15.20 -1.28
C LEU A 26 8.84 -14.06 -1.38
N PRO A 27 9.46 -13.63 -0.27
CA PRO A 27 10.38 -12.48 -0.27
C PRO A 27 11.59 -12.67 -1.19
N ASP A 28 11.99 -13.92 -1.46
CA ASP A 28 13.10 -14.25 -2.35
C ASP A 28 12.71 -14.28 -3.85
N SER A 29 11.41 -14.23 -4.18
CA SER A 29 10.88 -14.31 -5.56
C SER A 29 10.35 -12.96 -6.07
N ASN A 30 10.76 -11.87 -5.44
CA ASN A 30 10.23 -10.51 -5.63
C ASN A 30 10.29 -9.93 -7.06
N HIS A 31 10.89 -10.63 -8.02
CA HIS A 31 11.05 -10.17 -9.41
C HIS A 31 9.73 -10.03 -10.19
N GLY A 32 8.73 -10.87 -9.90
CA GLY A 32 7.50 -10.91 -10.72
C GLY A 32 6.66 -9.63 -10.65
N TYR A 33 6.52 -9.03 -9.46
CA TYR A 33 5.70 -7.83 -9.30
C TYR A 33 6.45 -6.53 -9.60
N THR A 34 7.79 -6.54 -9.52
CA THR A 34 8.59 -5.38 -9.93
C THR A 34 8.49 -5.17 -11.43
N ASP A 35 8.54 -6.27 -12.20
CA ASP A 35 8.41 -6.22 -13.65
C ASP A 35 7.01 -5.74 -14.06
N GLU A 36 5.96 -6.34 -13.47
CA GLU A 36 4.56 -5.93 -13.71
C GLU A 36 4.35 -4.43 -13.47
N PHE A 37 4.85 -3.89 -12.35
CA PHE A 37 4.66 -2.48 -12.03
C PHE A 37 5.38 -1.53 -13.00
N THR A 38 6.55 -1.92 -13.50
CA THR A 38 7.35 -1.08 -14.41
C THR A 38 6.77 -0.99 -15.82
N GLU A 39 5.95 -1.97 -16.22
CA GLU A 39 5.27 -2.01 -17.52
C GLU A 39 3.97 -1.21 -17.55
N LEU A 40 3.44 -0.82 -16.38
CA LEU A 40 2.21 -0.03 -16.27
C LEU A 40 2.41 1.38 -16.84
N ASP A 41 1.36 1.86 -17.53
CA ASP A 41 1.31 3.27 -17.91
C ASP A 41 1.22 4.18 -16.67
N LEU A 42 1.31 5.50 -16.89
CA LEU A 42 1.30 6.46 -15.78
C LEU A 42 0.01 6.41 -14.96
N ALA A 43 -1.16 6.28 -15.61
CA ALA A 43 -2.44 6.29 -14.92
C ALA A 43 -2.58 5.03 -14.05
N GLU A 44 -2.21 3.87 -14.59
CA GLU A 44 -2.19 2.60 -13.87
C GLU A 44 -1.19 2.59 -12.72
N ARG A 45 -0.01 3.22 -12.87
CA ARG A 45 0.97 3.36 -11.77
C ARG A 45 0.41 4.21 -10.63
N VAL A 46 -0.23 5.34 -10.94
CA VAL A 46 -0.86 6.20 -9.93
C VAL A 46 -1.98 5.46 -9.20
N CYS A 47 -2.87 4.78 -9.94
CA CYS A 47 -3.97 4.02 -9.35
C CYS A 47 -3.47 2.83 -8.53
N THR A 48 -2.39 2.17 -8.95
CA THR A 48 -1.77 1.05 -8.21
C THR A 48 -1.13 1.54 -6.91
N LEU A 49 -0.45 2.69 -6.90
CA LEU A 49 0.07 3.31 -5.67
C LEU A 49 -1.05 3.68 -4.70
N ALA A 50 -2.12 4.30 -5.22
CA ALA A 50 -3.27 4.65 -4.40
C ALA A 50 -3.98 3.41 -3.84
N ALA A 51 -4.11 2.35 -4.63
CA ALA A 51 -4.62 1.05 -4.16
C ALA A 51 -3.72 0.45 -3.07
N GLY A 52 -2.39 0.58 -3.19
CA GLY A 52 -1.41 0.25 -2.13
C GLY A 52 -1.73 0.93 -0.82
N ARG A 53 -1.89 2.25 -0.87
CA ARG A 53 -2.25 3.06 0.30
C ARG A 53 -3.64 2.67 0.85
N ILE A 54 -4.65 2.50 0.00
CA ILE A 54 -6.01 2.10 0.42
C ILE A 54 -5.97 0.74 1.12
N LEU A 55 -5.27 -0.25 0.57
CA LEU A 55 -5.14 -1.57 1.17
C LEU A 55 -4.51 -1.48 2.57
N TRP A 56 -3.43 -0.73 2.72
CA TRP A 56 -2.81 -0.51 4.03
C TRP A 56 -3.79 0.08 5.04
N HIS A 57 -4.55 1.11 4.67
CA HIS A 57 -5.53 1.75 5.56
C HIS A 57 -6.72 0.84 5.90
N LEU A 58 -7.20 0.04 4.95
CA LEU A 58 -8.26 -0.94 5.18
C LEU A 58 -7.82 -2.02 6.18
N LEU A 59 -6.61 -2.54 6.01
CA LEU A 59 -6.03 -3.49 6.95
C LEU A 59 -5.82 -2.83 8.32
N ALA A 60 -5.41 -1.55 8.36
CA ALA A 60 -5.20 -0.85 9.63
C ALA A 60 -6.52 -0.67 10.39
N ALA A 61 -7.60 -0.37 9.68
CA ALA A 61 -8.93 -0.28 10.27
C ALA A 61 -9.41 -1.65 10.80
N ASP A 62 -9.08 -2.75 10.12
CA ASP A 62 -9.39 -4.10 10.59
C ASP A 62 -8.58 -4.47 11.84
N ALA A 63 -7.27 -4.25 11.81
CA ALA A 63 -6.37 -4.48 12.94
C ALA A 63 -6.81 -3.72 14.20
N ALA A 64 -7.16 -2.43 14.04
CA ALA A 64 -7.65 -1.59 15.11
C ALA A 64 -8.94 -2.15 15.74
N ARG A 65 -9.88 -2.62 14.91
CA ARG A 65 -11.12 -3.28 15.39
C ARG A 65 -10.84 -4.54 16.22
N HIS A 66 -9.70 -5.19 15.97
CA HIS A 66 -9.24 -6.36 16.73
C HIS A 66 -8.34 -6.03 17.92
N GLY A 67 -8.11 -4.76 18.21
CA GLY A 67 -7.34 -4.32 19.39
C GLY A 67 -5.83 -4.18 19.16
N ALA A 68 -5.36 -4.26 17.91
CA ALA A 68 -3.94 -4.10 17.61
C ALA A 68 -3.45 -2.73 18.11
N TYR A 69 -2.29 -2.74 18.75
CA TYR A 69 -1.63 -1.57 19.34
C TYR A 69 -2.44 -0.91 20.46
N ASP A 70 -3.22 0.13 20.16
CA ASP A 70 -4.10 0.82 21.10
C ASP A 70 -5.60 0.66 20.76
N GLY A 71 -5.91 -0.18 19.77
CA GLY A 71 -7.27 -0.41 19.28
C GLY A 71 -7.85 0.74 18.47
N THR A 72 -7.03 1.71 18.04
CA THR A 72 -7.45 2.83 17.19
C THR A 72 -6.83 2.76 15.81
N LEU A 73 -7.53 3.31 14.81
CA LEU A 73 -7.02 3.41 13.44
C LEU A 73 -5.77 4.30 13.41
N GLU A 74 -5.82 5.44 14.11
CA GLU A 74 -4.73 6.39 14.19
C GLU A 74 -3.48 5.78 14.82
N GLY A 75 -3.63 5.04 15.92
CA GLY A 75 -2.52 4.34 16.58
C GLY A 75 -1.91 3.26 15.69
N THR A 76 -2.76 2.47 15.03
CA THR A 76 -2.33 1.43 14.08
C THR A 76 -1.56 2.00 12.89
N LEU A 77 -2.07 3.08 12.28
CA LEU A 77 -1.39 3.78 11.20
C LEU A 77 -0.10 4.44 11.68
N ALA A 78 -0.08 5.04 12.86
CA ALA A 78 1.11 5.68 13.42
C ALA A 78 2.23 4.67 13.70
N GLU A 79 1.90 3.49 14.23
CA GLU A 79 2.88 2.44 14.49
C GLU A 79 3.44 1.85 13.19
N SER A 80 2.55 1.43 12.28
CA SER A 80 2.97 0.85 11.00
C SER A 80 3.75 1.84 10.14
N ARG A 81 3.37 3.13 10.16
CA ARG A 81 4.13 4.22 9.51
C ARG A 81 5.51 4.36 10.09
N ARG A 82 5.65 4.40 11.42
CA ARG A 82 6.96 4.58 12.08
C ARG A 82 7.93 3.46 11.71
N SER A 83 7.45 2.21 11.68
CA SER A 83 8.25 1.07 11.26
C SER A 83 8.61 1.13 9.76
N ALA A 84 7.64 1.46 8.89
CA ALA A 84 7.91 1.60 7.46
C ALA A 84 8.88 2.75 7.15
N ASP A 85 8.75 3.89 7.83
CA ASP A 85 9.67 5.04 7.72
C ASP A 85 11.10 4.65 8.09
N ALA A 86 11.28 3.88 9.16
CA ALA A 86 12.60 3.40 9.57
C ALA A 86 13.23 2.48 8.53
N ASP A 87 12.45 1.55 7.97
CA ASP A 87 12.92 0.60 6.94
C ASP A 87 13.28 1.31 5.62
N PHE A 88 12.55 2.39 5.28
CA PHE A 88 12.74 3.14 4.02
C PHE A 88 13.60 4.40 4.15
N ALA A 89 14.16 4.69 5.33
CA ALA A 89 15.05 5.83 5.55
C ALA A 89 16.28 5.85 4.61
N ILE A 90 16.71 4.67 4.14
CA ILE A 90 17.82 4.50 3.18
C ILE A 90 17.44 4.84 1.73
N LEU A 91 16.14 4.98 1.44
CA LEU A 91 15.58 5.31 0.12
C LEU A 91 14.78 6.63 0.21
N PRO A 92 15.43 7.77 0.47
CA PRO A 92 14.75 9.02 0.84
C PRO A 92 13.78 9.53 -0.24
N GLY A 93 14.08 9.30 -1.52
CA GLY A 93 13.18 9.68 -2.61
C GLY A 93 11.88 8.86 -2.65
N ALA A 94 11.97 7.55 -2.39
CA ALA A 94 10.80 6.68 -2.31
C ALA A 94 9.94 7.01 -1.08
N LEU A 95 10.60 7.22 0.06
CA LEU A 95 9.94 7.62 1.31
C LEU A 95 9.20 8.95 1.14
N HIS A 96 9.86 9.96 0.55
CA HIS A 96 9.25 11.25 0.31
C HIS A 96 8.00 11.13 -0.57
N LEU A 97 8.10 10.42 -1.70
CA LEU A 97 6.98 10.23 -2.61
C LEU A 97 5.81 9.52 -1.92
N ALA A 98 6.07 8.46 -1.15
CA ALA A 98 5.02 7.74 -0.42
C ALA A 98 4.30 8.63 0.60
N GLN A 99 5.05 9.42 1.38
CA GLN A 99 4.49 10.35 2.37
C GLN A 99 3.69 11.47 1.72
N SER A 100 4.19 12.04 0.63
CA SER A 100 3.48 13.09 -0.11
C SER A 100 2.19 12.56 -0.74
N LEU A 101 2.20 11.33 -1.26
CA LEU A 101 1.01 10.67 -1.78
C LEU A 101 -0.02 10.39 -0.68
N ASP A 102 0.40 9.83 0.46
CA ASP A 102 -0.50 9.56 1.59
C ASP A 102 -1.11 10.84 2.15
N ALA A 103 -0.33 11.92 2.26
CA ALA A 103 -0.81 13.23 2.67
C ALA A 103 -1.83 13.81 1.67
N SER A 104 -1.53 13.73 0.36
CA SER A 104 -2.42 14.20 -0.70
C SER A 104 -3.77 13.48 -0.65
N LEU A 105 -3.77 12.15 -0.60
CA LEU A 105 -4.99 11.32 -0.55
C LEU A 105 -5.78 11.50 0.76
N THR A 106 -5.12 11.91 1.86
CA THR A 106 -5.79 12.21 3.13
C THR A 106 -6.51 13.56 3.09
N LEU A 107 -5.91 14.57 2.47
CA LEU A 107 -6.44 15.94 2.44
C LEU A 107 -7.60 16.09 1.47
N THR A 108 -7.53 15.43 0.31
CA THR A 108 -8.45 15.74 -0.78
C THR A 108 -9.81 15.04 -0.62
N SER A 109 -9.94 13.98 0.18
CA SER A 109 -11.17 13.14 0.27
C SER A 109 -11.72 12.71 -1.11
N THR A 110 -10.94 12.87 -2.19
CA THR A 110 -11.42 12.90 -3.57
C THR A 110 -10.53 12.08 -4.49
N SER A 111 -11.16 11.68 -5.58
CA SER A 111 -10.68 10.92 -6.72
C SER A 111 -9.66 11.71 -7.57
N VAL A 112 -8.79 12.54 -7.00
CA VAL A 112 -7.89 13.41 -7.77
C VAL A 112 -6.52 13.51 -7.11
N ILE A 113 -5.46 13.36 -7.91
CA ILE A 113 -4.06 13.51 -7.48
C ILE A 113 -3.50 14.81 -8.05
N ASP A 114 -2.76 15.55 -7.21
CA ASP A 114 -2.06 16.78 -7.61
C ASP A 114 -1.11 16.53 -8.80
N ALA A 115 -1.18 17.39 -9.82
CA ALA A 115 -0.38 17.30 -11.03
C ALA A 115 1.14 17.25 -10.75
N SER A 116 1.60 17.86 -9.66
CA SER A 116 3.01 17.79 -9.23
C SER A 116 3.42 16.37 -8.81
N LEU A 117 2.55 15.65 -8.10
CA LEU A 117 2.79 14.25 -7.73
C LEU A 117 2.71 13.32 -8.94
N VAL A 118 1.77 13.57 -9.85
CA VAL A 118 1.69 12.83 -11.13
C VAL A 118 2.99 13.00 -11.93
N ALA A 119 3.53 14.22 -12.00
CA ALA A 119 4.79 14.50 -12.67
C ALA A 119 5.99 13.81 -11.99
N GLU A 120 6.00 13.75 -10.66
CA GLU A 120 7.04 13.04 -9.90
C GLU A 120 7.00 11.54 -10.19
N ILE A 121 5.82 10.92 -10.17
CA ILE A 121 5.60 9.50 -10.52
C ILE A 121 6.03 9.22 -11.97
N ALA A 122 5.75 10.13 -12.89
CA ALA A 122 6.15 9.99 -14.29
C ALA A 122 7.68 10.04 -14.47
N SER A 123 8.38 10.78 -13.60
CA SER A 123 9.80 11.09 -13.78
C SER A 123 10.76 9.98 -13.35
N ASP A 124 10.36 9.12 -12.40
CA ASP A 124 11.25 8.12 -11.81
C ASP A 124 10.48 6.85 -11.37
N THR A 125 10.47 5.85 -12.24
CA THR A 125 9.83 4.55 -11.97
C THR A 125 10.45 3.82 -10.78
N THR A 126 11.76 3.96 -10.55
CA THR A 126 12.44 3.29 -9.42
C THR A 126 11.98 3.86 -8.08
N ARG A 127 11.88 5.19 -7.97
CA ARG A 127 11.31 5.84 -6.76
C ARG A 127 9.85 5.44 -6.56
N THR A 128 9.09 5.40 -7.64
CA THR A 128 7.69 5.01 -7.63
C THR A 128 7.52 3.56 -7.13
N LEU A 129 8.36 2.64 -7.60
CA LEU A 129 8.37 1.26 -7.11
C LEU A 129 8.75 1.19 -5.62
N GLY A 130 9.71 2.00 -5.19
CA GLY A 130 10.04 2.13 -3.76
C GLY A 130 8.86 2.64 -2.92
N ALA A 131 8.09 3.60 -3.43
CA ALA A 131 6.89 4.09 -2.77
C ALA A 131 5.80 3.02 -2.67
N LEU A 132 5.63 2.18 -3.71
CA LEU A 132 4.75 1.02 -3.63
C LEU A 132 5.21 0.04 -2.55
N ALA A 133 6.51 -0.29 -2.53
CA ALA A 133 7.09 -1.19 -1.53
C ALA A 133 6.91 -0.65 -0.10
N TYR A 134 6.93 0.68 0.08
CA TYR A 134 6.62 1.32 1.36
C TYR A 134 5.19 1.02 1.82
N PHE A 135 4.18 1.16 0.94
CA PHE A 135 2.80 0.85 1.28
C PHE A 135 2.58 -0.64 1.55
N LEU A 136 3.22 -1.52 0.75
CA LEU A 136 3.19 -2.97 1.00
C LEU A 136 3.82 -3.33 2.35
N ARG A 137 4.90 -2.63 2.73
CA ARG A 137 5.53 -2.80 4.05
C ARG A 137 4.59 -2.37 5.17
N GLY A 138 3.95 -1.21 5.05
CA GLY A 138 2.94 -0.74 6.01
C GLY A 138 1.80 -1.76 6.17
N ALA A 139 1.26 -2.24 5.05
CA ALA A 139 0.23 -3.29 5.04
C ALA A 139 0.70 -4.59 5.69
N SER A 140 1.93 -5.04 5.40
CA SER A 140 2.52 -6.24 6.00
C SER A 140 2.66 -6.12 7.52
N ILE A 141 3.15 -4.99 8.04
CA ILE A 141 3.26 -4.76 9.49
C ILE A 141 1.90 -4.90 10.17
N VAL A 142 0.88 -4.26 9.60
CA VAL A 142 -0.50 -4.30 10.10
C VAL A 142 -1.06 -5.72 10.05
N LEU A 143 -0.79 -6.45 8.96
CA LEU A 143 -1.23 -7.83 8.78
C LEU A 143 -0.65 -8.75 9.86
N HIS A 144 0.64 -8.61 10.18
CA HIS A 144 1.28 -9.35 11.28
C HIS A 144 0.70 -9.00 12.65
N ALA A 145 0.40 -7.72 12.90
CA ALA A 145 -0.27 -7.30 14.14
C ALA A 145 -1.67 -7.92 14.24
N THR A 146 -2.44 -7.90 13.15
CA THR A 146 -3.78 -8.51 13.08
C THR A 146 -3.73 -10.01 13.32
N ALA A 147 -2.76 -10.71 12.74
CA ALA A 147 -2.53 -12.14 12.94
C ALA A 147 -2.27 -12.46 14.41
N THR A 148 -1.44 -11.63 15.06
CA THR A 148 -1.12 -11.74 16.49
C THR A 148 -2.38 -11.58 17.35
N GLU A 149 -3.15 -10.51 17.16
CA GLU A 149 -4.37 -10.26 17.95
C GLU A 149 -5.43 -11.34 17.76
N ARG A 150 -5.58 -11.85 16.53
CA ARG A 150 -6.56 -12.88 16.19
C ARG A 150 -6.08 -14.30 16.49
N SER A 151 -4.84 -14.47 16.97
CA SER A 151 -4.23 -15.79 17.21
C SER A 151 -4.33 -16.73 16.00
N THR A 152 -4.05 -16.21 14.81
CA THR A 152 -4.14 -16.90 13.51
C THR A 152 -2.83 -16.69 12.74
N SER A 153 -2.60 -17.46 11.68
CA SER A 153 -1.43 -17.24 10.83
C SER A 153 -1.66 -16.11 9.81
N VAL A 154 -0.56 -15.53 9.32
CA VAL A 154 -0.64 -14.50 8.28
C VAL A 154 -1.17 -15.09 6.96
N GLU A 155 -0.81 -16.34 6.67
CA GLU A 155 -1.31 -17.10 5.52
C GLU A 155 -2.83 -17.27 5.56
N GLU A 156 -3.38 -17.61 6.73
CA GLU A 156 -4.82 -17.75 6.93
C GLU A 156 -5.55 -16.42 6.71
N LEU A 157 -4.98 -15.30 7.20
CA LEU A 157 -5.53 -13.98 6.94
C LEU A 157 -5.48 -13.61 5.46
N LEU A 158 -4.36 -13.84 4.78
CA LEU A 158 -4.22 -13.59 3.35
C LEU A 158 -5.23 -14.44 2.55
N ALA A 159 -5.40 -15.71 2.89
CA ALA A 159 -6.39 -16.57 2.25
C ALA A 159 -7.82 -16.02 2.43
N ALA A 160 -8.18 -15.59 3.64
CA ALA A 160 -9.50 -15.03 3.92
C ALA A 160 -9.75 -13.71 3.19
N ILE A 161 -8.77 -12.79 3.16
CA ILE A 161 -8.86 -11.52 2.44
C ILE A 161 -8.95 -11.77 0.93
N GLY A 162 -8.11 -12.65 0.40
CA GLY A 162 -8.09 -13.02 -1.00
C GLY A 162 -9.41 -13.63 -1.48
N HIS A 163 -10.03 -14.47 -0.65
CA HIS A 163 -11.36 -15.02 -0.92
C HIS A 163 -12.41 -13.90 -1.04
N GLY A 164 -12.43 -12.96 -0.08
CA GLY A 164 -13.36 -11.82 -0.13
C GLY A 164 -13.16 -10.90 -1.34
N LEU A 165 -11.90 -10.70 -1.78
CA LEU A 165 -11.59 -9.90 -2.98
C LEU A 165 -11.95 -10.59 -4.30
N ALA A 166 -12.03 -11.93 -4.32
CA ALA A 166 -12.45 -12.69 -5.49
C ALA A 166 -13.98 -12.70 -5.68
N GLU A 167 -14.73 -12.53 -4.58
CA GLU A 167 -16.21 -12.53 -4.58
C GLU A 167 -16.84 -11.13 -4.80
N ALA A 168 -16.08 -10.07 -4.55
CA ALA A 168 -16.46 -8.67 -4.80
C ALA A 168 -16.28 -8.27 -6.28
#